data_AF-A0A7Y4SQH6-F1
#
_entry.id   AF-A0A7Y4SQH6-F1
#
_cell.length_a   1.000
_cell.length_b   1.000
_cell.length_c   1.000
_cell.angle_alpha   90.00
_cell.angle_beta   90.00
_cell.angle_gamma   90.00
#
_symmetry.space_group_name_H-M   'P 1'
#
loop_
_entity.id
_entity.type
_entity.pdbx_description
1 polymer ?
#
loop_
_entity_poly.entity_id
_entity_poly.type
_entity_poly.pdbx_seq_one_letter_code
_entity_poly.pdbx_strand_id
1 'polypeptide(L)'
;MTPAFQEAVAVGQTKDTDRRAYRLSSIDMLRGLVIVIMAIDHVRDYFNTGGEVDPMANSQNGTALFFTRWITHYCAPVFVFLAGTSAGLMTTRRSRAELAVFLLKRGVWLILIEWFVVSTAWSFAPWGIEQLGGRTGVVMQVIWVIGASMIVLAGAQFLGQRACLVIGAAILLGHNLLDSIWPVTNGITDTAHPWWVALHAQMGIASGPFFFLIPYPLLPWIGVMLLGYGTAPLFQDPAARRNAKLLAFGLTATVSFVVQRAIGVYGEPNPWQVQDTAVGTLIDFLNVTKYPPSLLFLLMTLGPASILCACADGVPDAITRPLTVFGRAPFAFYVAHLYLIHALAVAFGVIRGFDATAFFTYGFFFPPGYGIGLAGTYLVWGLVIAILYPLCRWVAAVKSRRRDWWLSYL
;
A
#
# COMPACT_ATOMS: atom_id res chain seq x y z
N MET A 1 3.39 -10.74 -54.37
CA MET A 1 4.13 -10.67 -53.09
C MET A 1 4.30 -12.09 -52.59
N THR A 2 5.54 -12.55 -52.42
CA THR A 2 5.84 -13.95 -52.08
C THR A 2 5.49 -14.30 -50.63
N PRO A 3 5.16 -15.58 -50.33
CA PRO A 3 4.76 -16.04 -48.99
C PRO A 3 5.76 -15.70 -47.88
N ALA A 4 7.06 -15.58 -48.22
CA ALA A 4 8.13 -15.24 -47.28
C ALA A 4 8.00 -13.84 -46.66
N PHE A 5 7.29 -12.90 -47.30
CA PHE A 5 7.10 -11.54 -46.75
C PHE A 5 5.96 -11.49 -45.71
N GLN A 6 4.99 -12.41 -45.76
CA GLN A 6 3.91 -12.49 -44.77
C GLN A 6 4.36 -13.18 -43.48
N GLU A 7 5.26 -14.16 -43.55
CA GLU A 7 5.86 -14.79 -42.36
C GLU A 7 6.76 -13.84 -41.57
N ALA A 8 7.54 -12.99 -42.26
CA ALA A 8 8.40 -12.01 -41.59
C ALA A 8 7.61 -10.92 -40.83
N VAL A 9 6.42 -10.55 -41.30
CA VAL A 9 5.52 -9.57 -40.65
C VAL A 9 4.75 -10.21 -39.47
N ALA A 10 4.39 -11.49 -39.56
CA ALA A 10 3.69 -12.21 -38.49
C ALA A 10 4.61 -12.57 -37.29
N VAL A 11 5.87 -12.89 -37.54
CA VAL A 11 6.85 -13.25 -36.48
C VAL A 11 7.33 -12.02 -35.68
N GLY A 12 7.28 -10.82 -36.30
CA GLY A 12 7.65 -9.55 -35.65
C GLY A 12 6.56 -8.95 -34.75
N GLN A 13 5.28 -9.12 -35.09
CA GLN A 13 4.16 -8.51 -34.33
C GLN A 13 3.67 -9.36 -33.15
N THR A 14 3.86 -10.68 -33.18
CA THR A 14 3.39 -11.60 -32.11
C THR A 14 4.33 -11.61 -30.90
N LYS A 15 5.66 -11.63 -31.09
CA LYS A 15 6.63 -11.64 -29.99
C LYS A 15 6.64 -10.35 -29.15
N ASP A 16 6.41 -9.20 -29.77
CA ASP A 16 6.50 -7.90 -29.08
C ASP A 16 5.20 -7.54 -28.35
N THR A 17 4.06 -8.05 -28.83
CA THR A 17 2.77 -7.97 -28.14
C THR A 17 2.71 -8.91 -26.93
N ASP A 18 3.22 -10.15 -27.06
CA ASP A 18 3.33 -11.09 -25.93
C ASP A 18 4.26 -10.55 -24.84
N ARG A 19 5.44 -10.04 -25.20
CA ARG A 19 6.38 -9.43 -24.24
C ARG A 19 5.80 -8.21 -23.54
N ARG A 20 5.01 -7.39 -24.24
CA ARG A 20 4.40 -6.16 -23.67
C ARG A 20 3.16 -6.45 -22.82
N ALA A 21 2.34 -7.42 -23.21
CA ALA A 21 1.22 -7.92 -22.41
C ALA A 21 1.72 -8.57 -21.11
N TYR A 22 2.84 -9.28 -21.19
CA TYR A 22 3.52 -9.94 -20.06
C TYR A 22 4.22 -8.98 -19.10
N ARG A 23 4.85 -7.91 -19.59
CA ARG A 23 5.49 -6.87 -18.75
C ARG A 23 4.51 -6.22 -17.76
N LEU A 24 3.25 -6.08 -18.16
CA LEU A 24 2.19 -5.51 -17.34
C LEU A 24 1.53 -6.57 -16.44
N SER A 25 1.60 -7.86 -16.79
CA SER A 25 0.90 -8.91 -16.03
C SER A 25 1.54 -9.17 -14.67
N SER A 26 2.87 -9.22 -14.52
CA SER A 26 3.49 -9.47 -13.21
C SER A 26 3.31 -8.30 -12.24
N ILE A 27 3.38 -7.07 -12.74
CA ILE A 27 3.11 -5.84 -11.97
C ILE A 27 1.64 -5.78 -11.56
N ASP A 28 0.72 -6.00 -12.50
CA ASP A 28 -0.71 -5.98 -12.20
C ASP A 28 -1.09 -7.16 -11.29
N MET A 29 -0.53 -8.36 -11.48
CA MET A 29 -0.75 -9.51 -10.60
C MET A 29 -0.30 -9.20 -9.17
N LEU A 30 0.93 -8.69 -8.99
CA LEU A 30 1.44 -8.35 -7.66
C LEU A 30 0.59 -7.24 -7.02
N ARG A 31 0.21 -6.21 -7.78
CA ARG A 31 -0.69 -5.16 -7.32
C ARG A 31 -2.06 -5.70 -6.91
N GLY A 32 -2.59 -6.66 -7.68
CA GLY A 32 -3.85 -7.36 -7.40
C GLY A 32 -3.77 -8.24 -6.16
N LEU A 33 -2.66 -8.94 -5.96
CA LEU A 33 -2.43 -9.73 -4.76
C LEU A 33 -2.47 -8.83 -3.51
N VAL A 34 -1.69 -7.75 -3.52
CA VAL A 34 -1.63 -6.87 -2.35
C VAL A 34 -2.92 -6.09 -2.11
N ILE A 35 -3.72 -5.75 -3.14
CA ILE A 35 -5.03 -5.11 -2.90
C ILE A 35 -6.03 -6.08 -2.26
N VAL A 36 -6.02 -7.34 -2.67
CA VAL A 36 -6.91 -8.38 -2.12
C VAL A 36 -6.55 -8.69 -0.68
N ILE A 37 -5.24 -8.80 -0.36
CA ILE A 37 -4.75 -9.01 1.00
C ILE A 37 -5.03 -7.80 1.89
N MET A 38 -4.79 -6.59 1.38
CA MET A 38 -5.03 -5.34 2.13
C MET A 38 -6.47 -5.24 2.63
N ALA A 39 -7.44 -5.68 1.83
CA ALA A 39 -8.85 -5.64 2.22
C ALA A 39 -9.14 -6.42 3.51
N ILE A 40 -8.35 -7.44 3.86
CA ILE A 40 -8.48 -8.16 5.14
C ILE A 40 -8.23 -7.22 6.32
N ASP A 41 -7.22 -6.35 6.21
CA ASP A 41 -6.85 -5.39 7.26
C ASP A 41 -8.02 -4.43 7.54
N HIS A 42 -8.64 -3.92 6.48
CA HIS A 42 -9.75 -2.98 6.59
C HIS A 42 -11.02 -3.69 7.06
N VAL A 43 -11.32 -4.91 6.60
CA VAL A 43 -12.44 -5.68 7.16
C VAL A 43 -12.23 -5.94 8.65
N ARG A 44 -11.00 -6.26 9.08
CA ARG A 44 -10.66 -6.42 10.49
C ARG A 44 -10.96 -5.14 11.28
N ASP A 45 -10.53 -3.98 10.80
CA ASP A 45 -10.74 -2.70 11.49
C ASP A 45 -12.21 -2.38 11.75
N TYR A 46 -13.11 -2.90 10.91
CA TYR A 46 -14.55 -2.70 11.06
C TYR A 46 -15.31 -3.83 11.72
N PHE A 47 -14.80 -5.07 11.72
CA PHE A 47 -15.58 -6.23 12.14
C PHE A 47 -14.97 -7.01 13.28
N ASN A 48 -13.67 -6.93 13.55
CA ASN A 48 -13.06 -7.81 14.54
C ASN A 48 -13.50 -7.42 15.97
N THR A 49 -13.98 -8.40 16.75
CA THR A 49 -14.39 -8.18 18.14
C THR A 49 -13.23 -7.64 18.95
N GLY A 50 -13.41 -6.48 19.57
CA GLY A 50 -12.49 -5.94 20.58
C GLY A 50 -11.90 -4.59 20.24
N GLY A 51 -11.98 -4.09 19.00
CA GLY A 51 -11.34 -2.82 18.63
C GLY A 51 -9.86 -2.75 19.07
N GLU A 52 -9.23 -3.91 19.32
CA GLU A 52 -7.97 -3.99 20.05
C GLU A 52 -6.89 -3.38 19.16
N VAL A 53 -6.41 -2.22 19.59
CA VAL A 53 -5.35 -1.46 18.91
C VAL A 53 -4.05 -2.27 18.91
N ASP A 54 -3.84 -3.09 19.96
CA ASP A 54 -2.67 -3.93 20.15
C ASP A 54 -3.01 -5.45 20.09
N PRO A 55 -2.68 -6.13 18.98
CA PRO A 55 -2.84 -7.57 18.80
C PRO A 55 -2.07 -8.43 19.81
N MET A 56 -1.07 -7.85 20.50
CA MET A 56 -0.22 -8.53 21.46
C MET A 56 -0.85 -8.62 22.85
N ALA A 57 -1.92 -7.88 23.12
CA ALA A 57 -2.57 -7.83 24.44
C ALA A 57 -3.39 -9.10 24.77
N ASN A 58 -3.74 -9.93 23.77
CA ASN A 58 -4.61 -11.10 23.95
C ASN A 58 -3.94 -12.40 23.50
N SER A 59 -3.60 -13.28 24.45
CA SER A 59 -2.74 -14.46 24.21
C SER A 59 -3.40 -15.64 23.47
N GLN A 60 -4.73 -15.73 23.39
CA GLN A 60 -5.41 -16.82 22.64
C GLN A 60 -5.69 -16.47 21.18
N ASN A 61 -5.93 -15.19 20.87
CA ASN A 61 -6.19 -14.70 19.50
C ASN A 61 -4.98 -13.97 18.88
N GLY A 62 -3.98 -13.61 19.68
CA GLY A 62 -2.87 -12.74 19.27
C GLY A 62 -2.02 -13.30 18.14
N THR A 63 -1.75 -14.62 18.10
CA THR A 63 -0.93 -15.21 17.03
C THR A 63 -1.60 -15.16 15.66
N ALA A 64 -2.83 -15.65 15.55
CA ALA A 64 -3.55 -15.65 14.26
C ALA A 64 -3.87 -14.22 13.80
N LEU A 65 -4.22 -13.34 14.75
CA LEU A 65 -4.42 -11.92 14.48
C LEU A 65 -3.10 -11.29 14.00
N PHE A 66 -1.99 -11.50 14.70
CA PHE A 66 -0.67 -11.00 14.31
C PHE A 66 -0.33 -11.37 12.87
N PHE A 67 -0.39 -12.65 12.49
CA PHE A 67 -0.07 -13.07 11.12
C PHE A 67 -1.03 -12.49 10.07
N THR A 68 -2.29 -12.27 10.45
CA THR A 68 -3.26 -11.56 9.59
C THR A 68 -2.84 -10.12 9.33
N ARG A 69 -2.32 -9.40 10.34
CA ARG A 69 -1.81 -8.03 10.15
C ARG A 69 -0.47 -8.04 9.44
N TRP A 70 0.40 -8.97 9.80
CA TRP A 70 1.75 -9.07 9.28
C TRP A 70 1.73 -9.28 7.76
N ILE A 71 0.84 -10.13 7.22
CA ILE A 71 0.75 -10.32 5.77
C ILE A 71 0.26 -9.06 5.02
N THR A 72 -0.48 -8.15 5.68
CA THR A 72 -0.89 -6.89 5.06
C THR A 72 0.20 -5.81 5.10
N HIS A 73 1.33 -6.05 5.79
CA HIS A 73 2.47 -5.12 5.82
C HIS A 73 3.08 -4.91 4.44
N TYR A 74 2.99 -5.92 3.56
CA TYR A 74 3.48 -5.87 2.19
C TYR A 74 2.76 -4.82 1.34
N CYS A 75 1.53 -4.44 1.70
CA CYS A 75 0.64 -3.69 0.81
C CYS A 75 1.18 -2.29 0.51
N ALA A 76 1.44 -1.47 1.53
CA ALA A 76 1.89 -0.09 1.31
C ALA A 76 3.26 0.00 0.59
N PRO A 77 4.33 -0.73 1.01
CA PRO A 77 5.61 -0.73 0.31
C PRO A 77 5.50 -1.11 -1.17
N VAL A 78 4.76 -2.19 -1.46
CA VAL A 78 4.57 -2.66 -2.83
C VAL A 78 3.80 -1.65 -3.67
N PHE A 79 2.73 -1.05 -3.15
CA PHE A 79 1.98 -0.02 -3.88
C PHE A 79 2.82 1.21 -4.21
N VAL A 80 3.55 1.74 -3.21
CA VAL A 80 4.37 2.94 -3.39
C VAL A 80 5.52 2.66 -4.36
N PHE A 81 6.18 1.51 -4.24
CA PHE A 81 7.26 1.08 -5.14
C PHE A 81 6.76 0.89 -6.58
N LEU A 82 5.63 0.19 -6.76
CA LEU A 82 5.05 -0.05 -8.09
C LEU A 82 4.48 1.24 -8.71
N ALA A 83 4.05 2.21 -7.91
CA ALA A 83 3.64 3.54 -8.40
C ALA A 83 4.84 4.29 -8.98
N GLY A 84 5.98 4.31 -8.27
CA GLY A 84 7.25 4.83 -8.78
C GLY A 84 7.71 4.12 -10.05
N THR A 85 7.69 2.78 -10.04
CA THR A 85 8.02 1.94 -11.22
C THR A 85 7.16 2.30 -12.42
N SER A 86 5.84 2.43 -12.21
CA SER A 86 4.90 2.80 -13.26
C SER A 86 5.21 4.17 -13.85
N ALA A 87 5.54 5.16 -13.02
CA ALA A 87 5.98 6.49 -13.46
C ALA A 87 7.29 6.42 -14.26
N GLY A 88 8.26 5.60 -13.83
CA GLY A 88 9.53 5.40 -14.53
C GLY A 88 9.34 4.78 -15.91
N LEU A 89 8.38 3.86 -16.06
CA LEU A 89 8.02 3.25 -17.34
C LEU A 89 7.27 4.23 -18.28
N MET A 90 6.66 5.30 -17.76
CA MET A 90 6.00 6.31 -18.58
C MET A 90 7.01 7.19 -19.34
N THR A 91 8.27 7.23 -18.92
CA THR A 91 9.33 8.02 -19.59
C THR A 91 9.57 7.60 -21.03
N THR A 92 9.20 6.37 -21.41
CA THR A 92 9.32 5.92 -22.81
C THR A 92 8.18 6.42 -23.71
N ARG A 93 7.17 7.09 -23.15
CA ARG A 93 5.95 7.52 -23.86
C ARG A 93 5.59 8.98 -23.63
N ARG A 94 6.24 9.64 -22.67
CA ARG A 94 6.00 11.03 -22.28
C ARG A 94 7.33 11.75 -22.19
N SER A 95 7.36 13.01 -22.64
CA SER A 95 8.46 13.91 -22.32
C SER A 95 8.57 14.11 -20.81
N ARG A 96 9.74 14.56 -20.34
CA ARG A 96 9.97 14.85 -18.91
C ARG A 96 8.98 15.89 -18.37
N ALA A 97 8.66 16.92 -19.16
CA ALA A 97 7.70 17.95 -18.77
C ALA A 97 6.27 17.40 -18.66
N GLU A 98 5.81 16.61 -19.63
CA GLU A 98 4.49 15.97 -19.57
C GLU A 98 4.35 14.99 -18.41
N LEU A 99 5.44 14.26 -18.09
CA LEU A 99 5.46 13.38 -16.92
C LEU A 99 5.37 14.17 -15.62
N ALA A 100 6.12 15.27 -15.48
CA ALA A 100 6.06 16.12 -14.30
C ALA A 100 4.65 16.68 -14.07
N VAL A 101 4.03 17.25 -15.09
CA VAL A 101 2.65 17.78 -15.00
C VAL A 101 1.66 16.67 -14.65
N PHE A 102 1.81 15.49 -15.25
CA PHE A 102 0.96 14.34 -14.95
C PHE A 102 1.09 13.89 -13.48
N LEU A 103 2.33 13.75 -12.99
CA LEU A 103 2.60 13.35 -11.61
C LEU A 103 2.11 14.39 -10.60
N LEU A 104 2.29 15.68 -10.89
CA LEU A 104 1.79 16.76 -10.05
C LEU A 104 0.25 16.73 -9.97
N LYS A 105 -0.43 16.69 -11.12
CA LYS A 105 -1.90 16.63 -11.17
C LYS A 105 -2.45 15.38 -10.50
N ARG A 106 -1.85 14.21 -10.78
CA ARG A 106 -2.31 12.96 -10.19
C ARG A 106 -2.00 12.90 -8.69
N GLY A 107 -0.87 13.44 -8.26
CA GLY A 107 -0.51 13.55 -6.85
C GLY A 107 -1.49 14.42 -6.07
N VAL A 108 -1.79 15.62 -6.56
CA VAL A 108 -2.81 16.51 -5.99
C VAL A 108 -4.19 15.85 -5.98
N TRP A 109 -4.57 15.19 -7.07
CA TRP A 109 -5.83 14.45 -7.14
C TRP A 109 -5.95 13.37 -6.05
N LEU A 110 -4.91 12.58 -5.84
CA LEU A 110 -4.91 11.54 -4.78
C LEU A 110 -5.02 12.15 -3.38
N ILE A 111 -4.38 13.30 -3.12
CA ILE A 111 -4.52 14.02 -1.85
C ILE A 111 -5.97 14.45 -1.62
N LEU A 112 -6.61 15.04 -2.63
CA LEU A 112 -7.99 15.48 -2.52
C LEU A 112 -8.95 14.30 -2.31
N ILE A 113 -8.72 13.19 -3.01
CA ILE A 113 -9.47 11.95 -2.78
C ILE A 113 -9.28 11.45 -1.35
N GLU A 114 -8.06 11.49 -0.81
CA GLU A 114 -7.81 11.08 0.57
C GLU A 114 -8.61 11.92 1.57
N TRP A 115 -8.58 13.24 1.38
CA TRP A 115 -9.21 14.18 2.30
C TRP A 115 -10.73 14.11 2.27
N PHE A 116 -11.34 14.03 1.09
CA PHE A 116 -12.78 14.17 0.97
C PHE A 116 -13.51 12.85 0.82
N VAL A 117 -12.94 11.89 0.10
CA VAL A 117 -13.61 10.61 -0.22
C VAL A 117 -13.19 9.55 0.78
N VAL A 118 -11.89 9.31 0.94
CA VAL A 118 -11.38 8.22 1.78
C VAL A 118 -11.59 8.51 3.26
N SER A 119 -11.30 9.74 3.71
CA SER A 119 -11.53 10.12 5.11
C SER A 119 -13.02 9.99 5.49
N THR A 120 -13.92 10.34 4.58
CA THR A 120 -15.37 10.12 4.74
C THR A 120 -15.71 8.64 4.73
N ALA A 121 -15.10 7.83 3.86
CA ALA A 121 -15.33 6.38 3.84
C ALA A 121 -14.94 5.73 5.18
N TRP A 122 -13.88 6.22 5.82
CA TRP A 122 -13.43 5.72 7.11
C TRP A 122 -14.37 6.01 8.28
N SER A 123 -15.13 7.11 8.26
CA SER A 123 -15.98 7.53 9.38
C SER A 123 -17.48 7.54 9.09
N PHE A 124 -17.90 7.59 7.82
CA PHE A 124 -19.27 7.94 7.41
C PHE A 124 -19.79 9.25 8.03
N ALA A 125 -18.88 10.09 8.55
CA ALA A 125 -19.15 11.32 9.26
C ALA A 125 -18.33 12.47 8.67
N PRO A 126 -18.71 12.98 7.48
CA PRO A 126 -17.95 14.03 6.79
C PRO A 126 -17.98 15.39 7.50
N TRP A 127 -18.94 15.60 8.41
CA TRP A 127 -19.22 16.91 9.01
C TRP A 127 -18.95 16.99 10.52
N GLY A 128 -18.27 16.00 11.08
CA GLY A 128 -17.92 16.01 12.49
C GLY A 128 -18.01 14.62 13.12
N ILE A 129 -17.01 14.31 13.95
CA ILE A 129 -16.95 13.08 14.73
C ILE A 129 -16.98 13.48 16.21
N GLU A 130 -17.92 12.94 16.97
CA GLU A 130 -18.12 13.28 18.39
C GLU A 130 -16.83 13.07 19.20
N GLN A 131 -16.18 11.93 18.99
CA GLN A 131 -14.93 11.54 19.67
C GLN A 131 -13.75 12.48 19.36
N LEU A 132 -13.84 13.31 18.30
CA LEU A 132 -12.84 14.33 17.95
C LEU A 132 -13.27 15.75 18.39
N GLY A 133 -14.27 15.86 19.26
CA GLY A 133 -14.86 17.12 19.69
C GLY A 133 -15.67 17.80 18.59
N GLY A 134 -16.37 17.03 17.76
CA GLY A 134 -17.19 17.52 16.65
C GLY A 134 -16.40 17.94 15.41
N ARG A 135 -15.10 17.64 15.34
CA ARG A 135 -14.24 17.96 14.18
C ARG A 135 -14.39 16.95 13.05
N THR A 136 -14.23 17.41 11.82
CA THR A 136 -14.09 16.54 10.65
C THR A 136 -12.71 15.90 10.68
N GLY A 137 -12.67 14.57 10.78
CA GLY A 137 -11.43 13.81 10.75
C GLY A 137 -10.90 13.64 9.32
N VAL A 138 -9.63 14.00 9.11
CA VAL A 138 -8.92 13.85 7.84
C VAL A 138 -7.77 12.87 8.06
N VAL A 139 -7.91 11.63 7.56
CA VAL A 139 -6.90 10.58 7.78
C VAL A 139 -5.97 10.53 6.58
N MET A 140 -4.71 10.89 6.80
CA MET A 140 -3.68 10.98 5.77
C MET A 140 -2.88 9.67 5.69
N GLN A 141 -3.44 8.65 5.04
CA GLN A 141 -2.91 7.29 4.95
C GLN A 141 -2.11 7.03 3.66
N VAL A 142 -2.22 5.82 3.10
CA VAL A 142 -1.42 5.33 1.98
C VAL A 142 -1.66 6.11 0.69
N ILE A 143 -2.90 6.54 0.40
CA ILE A 143 -3.20 7.33 -0.80
C ILE A 143 -2.59 8.72 -0.69
N TRP A 144 -2.61 9.33 0.50
CA TRP A 144 -1.86 10.55 0.75
C TRP A 144 -0.39 10.34 0.41
N VAL A 145 0.32 9.42 1.05
CA VAL A 145 1.78 9.32 0.81
C VAL A 145 2.15 8.93 -0.62
N ILE A 146 1.28 8.20 -1.34
CA ILE A 146 1.43 8.01 -2.78
C ILE A 146 1.31 9.35 -3.52
N GLY A 147 0.27 10.14 -3.25
CA GLY A 147 0.07 11.44 -3.87
C GLY A 147 1.20 12.43 -3.57
N ALA A 148 1.60 12.53 -2.31
CA ALA A 148 2.75 13.30 -1.82
C ALA A 148 4.03 12.97 -2.59
N SER A 149 4.35 11.68 -2.65
CA SER A 149 5.57 11.19 -3.24
C SER A 149 5.56 11.39 -4.75
N MET A 150 4.39 11.35 -5.41
CA MET A 150 4.26 11.72 -6.82
C MET A 150 4.59 13.18 -7.08
N ILE A 151 4.18 14.09 -6.18
CA ILE A 151 4.52 15.52 -6.27
C ILE A 151 6.03 15.71 -6.15
N VAL A 152 6.68 15.04 -5.19
CA VAL A 152 8.15 15.09 -5.05
C VAL A 152 8.84 14.49 -6.28
N LEU A 153 8.35 13.35 -6.77
CA LEU A 153 8.88 12.70 -7.97
C LEU A 153 8.70 13.56 -9.24
N ALA A 154 7.65 14.39 -9.32
CA ALA A 154 7.43 15.31 -10.43
C ALA A 154 8.63 16.25 -10.65
N GLY A 155 9.27 16.68 -9.55
CA GLY A 155 10.53 17.45 -9.58
C GLY A 155 11.76 16.56 -9.65
N ALA A 156 11.86 15.53 -8.79
CA ALA A 156 13.07 14.71 -8.67
C ALA A 156 13.42 13.97 -9.97
N GLN A 157 12.43 13.60 -10.79
CA GLN A 157 12.66 12.87 -12.05
C GLN A 157 13.53 13.65 -13.05
N PHE A 158 13.61 14.98 -12.97
CA PHE A 158 14.47 15.80 -13.82
C PHE A 158 15.96 15.55 -13.58
N LEU A 159 16.33 15.10 -12.37
CA LEU A 159 17.70 14.69 -12.02
C LEU A 159 18.14 13.40 -12.74
N GLY A 160 17.19 12.69 -13.36
CA GLY A 160 17.40 11.42 -14.04
C GLY A 160 17.18 10.21 -13.15
N GLN A 161 17.00 9.05 -13.78
CA GLN A 161 16.66 7.79 -13.11
C GLN A 161 17.74 7.36 -12.10
N ARG A 162 19.02 7.52 -12.43
CA ARG A 162 20.14 7.15 -11.54
C ARG A 162 20.16 8.00 -10.27
N ALA A 163 19.94 9.32 -10.39
CA ALA A 163 19.88 10.19 -9.23
C ALA A 163 18.70 9.83 -8.33
N CYS A 164 17.52 9.57 -8.90
CA CYS A 164 16.36 9.10 -8.14
C CYS A 164 16.65 7.77 -7.41
N LEU A 165 17.32 6.83 -8.08
CA LEU A 165 17.72 5.57 -7.45
C LEU A 165 18.63 5.78 -6.24
N VAL A 166 19.67 6.61 -6.41
CA VAL A 166 20.64 6.91 -5.34
C VAL A 166 19.98 7.66 -4.19
N ILE A 167 19.17 8.69 -4.47
CA ILE A 167 18.45 9.45 -3.45
C ILE A 167 17.46 8.54 -2.71
N GLY A 168 16.69 7.72 -3.45
CA GLY A 168 15.75 6.78 -2.85
C GLY A 168 16.43 5.76 -1.95
N ALA A 169 17.56 5.20 -2.38
CA ALA A 169 18.37 4.30 -1.57
C ALA A 169 18.98 5.00 -0.35
N ALA A 170 19.48 6.23 -0.49
CA ALA A 170 20.02 7.01 0.61
C ALA A 170 18.95 7.32 1.68
N ILE A 171 17.72 7.65 1.26
CA ILE A 171 16.60 7.83 2.18
C ILE A 171 16.30 6.50 2.89
N LEU A 172 16.11 5.40 2.15
CA LEU A 172 15.80 4.09 2.74
C LEU A 172 16.85 3.62 3.76
N LEU A 173 18.12 3.75 3.40
CA LEU A 173 19.25 3.24 4.19
C LEU A 173 19.66 4.20 5.30
N GLY A 174 19.21 5.46 5.27
CA GLY A 174 19.70 6.52 6.15
C GLY A 174 18.64 7.15 7.04
N HIS A 175 17.34 7.07 6.71
CA HIS A 175 16.32 7.82 7.45
C HIS A 175 16.25 7.44 8.93
N ASN A 176 16.52 6.18 9.30
CA ASN A 176 16.56 5.76 10.71
C ASN A 176 17.67 6.44 11.52
N LEU A 177 18.67 7.09 10.89
CA LEU A 177 19.64 7.94 11.61
C LEU A 177 18.97 9.18 12.20
N LEU A 178 17.78 9.55 11.72
CA LEU A 178 17.01 10.66 12.28
C LEU A 178 16.31 10.27 13.59
N ASP A 179 16.14 8.98 13.88
CA ASP A 179 15.32 8.51 15.01
C ASP A 179 15.79 9.07 16.37
N SER A 180 17.10 9.33 16.53
CA SER A 180 17.67 9.87 17.77
C SER A 180 17.59 11.40 17.89
N ILE A 181 17.30 12.12 16.80
CA ILE A 181 17.29 13.60 16.76
C ILE A 181 15.93 14.19 16.38
N TRP A 182 15.05 13.38 15.81
CA TRP A 182 13.71 13.80 15.42
C TRP A 182 12.83 14.02 16.66
N PRO A 183 11.88 14.98 16.65
CA PRO A 183 10.97 15.17 17.77
C PRO A 183 10.20 13.88 18.09
N VAL A 184 10.24 13.49 19.36
CA VAL A 184 9.45 12.38 19.88
C VAL A 184 8.00 12.82 19.96
N THR A 185 7.11 12.07 19.32
CA THR A 185 5.67 12.30 19.37
C THR A 185 4.99 11.19 20.16
N ASN A 186 3.87 11.50 20.82
CA ASN A 186 3.01 10.47 21.42
C ASN A 186 2.05 9.84 20.39
N GLY A 187 2.51 9.68 19.14
CA GLY A 187 1.71 9.16 18.03
C GLY A 187 0.62 10.12 17.54
N ILE A 188 -0.46 9.57 16.97
CA ILE A 188 -1.53 10.31 16.28
C ILE A 188 -2.38 11.22 17.18
N THR A 189 -2.24 11.11 18.51
CA THR A 189 -2.92 11.97 19.48
C THR A 189 -2.15 13.25 19.79
N ASP A 190 -0.88 13.33 19.38
CA ASP A 190 -0.05 14.49 19.63
C ASP A 190 -0.35 15.60 18.61
N THR A 191 -0.79 16.76 19.09
CA THR A 191 -1.23 17.89 18.25
C THR A 191 -0.40 19.15 18.40
N ALA A 192 0.62 19.13 19.28
CA ALA A 192 1.39 20.31 19.62
C ALA A 192 2.59 20.56 18.69
N HIS A 193 2.95 19.57 17.88
CA HIS A 193 4.13 19.64 17.02
C HIS A 193 3.87 20.41 15.71
N PRO A 194 4.91 21.06 15.14
CA PRO A 194 4.82 21.64 13.80
C PRO A 194 4.60 20.58 12.71
N TRP A 195 3.96 20.97 11.60
CA TRP A 195 3.64 20.10 10.45
C TRP A 195 4.83 19.32 9.87
N TRP A 196 6.04 19.86 9.94
CA TRP A 196 7.23 19.19 9.39
C TRP A 196 7.57 17.91 10.16
N VAL A 197 7.13 17.75 11.41
CA VAL A 197 7.36 16.54 12.21
C VAL A 197 6.72 15.31 11.55
N ALA A 198 5.63 15.50 10.82
CA ALA A 198 4.96 14.48 10.00
C ALA A 198 5.82 13.93 8.84
N LEU A 199 6.98 14.53 8.55
CA LEU A 199 7.91 13.96 7.59
C LEU A 199 8.50 12.64 8.10
N HIS A 200 8.68 12.47 9.41
CA HIS A 200 9.36 11.28 9.96
C HIS A 200 8.74 10.74 11.26
N ALA A 201 7.69 11.34 11.80
CA ALA A 201 6.94 10.79 12.93
C ALA A 201 5.42 10.82 12.69
N GLN A 202 4.68 9.93 13.36
CA GLN A 202 3.22 9.98 13.37
C GLN A 202 2.75 11.14 14.25
N MET A 203 1.72 11.84 13.82
CA MET A 203 1.14 12.92 14.61
C MET A 203 -0.32 13.21 14.24
N GLY A 204 -1.03 13.90 15.12
CA GLY A 204 -2.31 14.52 14.85
C GLY A 204 -2.16 16.04 14.71
N ILE A 205 -3.10 16.73 14.09
CA ILE A 205 -3.15 18.21 14.09
C ILE A 205 -4.60 18.66 14.17
N ALA A 206 -4.95 19.37 15.24
CA ALA A 206 -6.21 20.07 15.34
C ALA A 206 -6.07 21.45 14.68
N SER A 207 -6.84 21.70 13.62
CA SER A 207 -6.81 22.97 12.88
C SER A 207 -8.23 23.43 12.55
N GLY A 208 -8.79 24.27 13.42
CA GLY A 208 -10.17 24.74 13.30
C GLY A 208 -11.18 23.59 13.31
N PRO A 209 -12.03 23.44 12.29
CA PRO A 209 -13.03 22.36 12.23
C PRO A 209 -12.42 21.01 11.84
N PHE A 210 -11.13 20.95 11.50
CA PHE A 210 -10.48 19.73 11.03
C PHE A 210 -9.56 19.13 12.10
N PHE A 211 -9.49 17.80 12.09
CA PHE A 211 -8.49 17.04 12.82
C PHE A 211 -7.74 16.14 11.82
N PHE A 212 -6.49 16.48 11.52
CA PHE A 212 -5.65 15.72 10.60
C PHE A 212 -4.94 14.62 11.37
N LEU A 213 -5.16 13.36 11.00
CA LEU A 213 -4.39 12.22 11.49
C LEU A 213 -3.35 11.86 10.45
N ILE A 214 -2.06 11.82 10.82
CA ILE A 214 -0.97 11.50 9.90
C ILE A 214 -0.28 10.21 10.35
N PRO A 215 -0.90 9.04 10.08
CA PRO A 215 -0.32 7.76 10.43
C PRO A 215 0.84 7.33 9.51
N TYR A 216 1.02 7.95 8.34
CA TYR A 216 2.07 7.61 7.38
C TYR A 216 3.10 8.75 7.25
N PRO A 217 4.22 8.71 7.99
CA PRO A 217 5.26 9.74 7.88
C PRO A 217 5.91 9.74 6.51
N LEU A 218 6.04 10.91 5.89
CA LEU A 218 6.22 11.02 4.44
C LEU A 218 7.61 10.59 3.91
N LEU A 219 8.70 10.91 4.62
CA LEU A 219 10.07 10.84 4.10
C LEU A 219 10.44 9.44 3.59
N PRO A 220 10.22 8.34 4.33
CA PRO A 220 10.59 7.01 3.85
C PRO A 220 9.81 6.59 2.58
N TRP A 221 8.54 6.99 2.47
CA TRP A 221 7.71 6.68 1.30
C TRP A 221 8.16 7.40 0.04
N ILE A 222 8.70 8.63 0.16
CA ILE A 222 9.41 9.29 -0.93
C ILE A 222 10.57 8.41 -1.38
N GLY A 223 11.37 7.90 -0.43
CA GLY A 223 12.47 6.97 -0.70
C GLY A 223 12.02 5.74 -1.51
N VAL A 224 10.97 5.07 -1.07
CA VAL A 224 10.39 3.90 -1.75
C VAL A 224 9.91 4.24 -3.17
N MET A 225 9.25 5.40 -3.36
CA MET A 225 8.77 5.81 -4.68
C MET A 225 9.91 6.15 -5.65
N LEU A 226 10.94 6.86 -5.16
CA LEU A 226 12.14 7.17 -5.95
C LEU A 226 12.92 5.91 -6.33
N LEU A 227 13.03 4.94 -5.41
CA LEU A 227 13.62 3.64 -5.67
C LEU A 227 12.85 2.87 -6.76
N GLY A 228 11.52 2.86 -6.69
CA GLY A 228 10.66 2.31 -7.74
C GLY A 228 10.87 2.99 -9.09
N TYR A 229 10.92 4.32 -9.12
CA TYR A 229 11.18 5.08 -10.35
C TYR A 229 12.55 4.78 -10.96
N GLY A 230 13.59 4.75 -10.11
CA GLY A 230 14.97 4.48 -10.52
C GLY A 230 15.20 3.06 -11.01
N THR A 231 14.44 2.09 -10.49
CA THR A 231 14.52 0.68 -10.91
C THR A 231 13.63 0.33 -12.11
N ALA A 232 12.80 1.26 -12.61
CA ALA A 232 11.90 1.00 -13.74
C ALA A 232 12.54 0.36 -14.99
N PRO A 233 13.80 0.68 -15.40
CA PRO A 233 14.46 0.01 -16.52
C PRO A 233 14.61 -1.51 -16.35
N LEU A 234 14.65 -2.02 -15.11
CA LEU A 234 14.67 -3.45 -14.81
C LEU A 234 13.48 -4.18 -15.46
N PHE A 235 12.31 -3.56 -15.46
CA PHE A 235 11.08 -4.15 -15.99
C PHE A 235 11.00 -4.08 -17.52
N GLN A 236 12.00 -3.48 -18.17
CA GLN A 236 12.14 -3.46 -19.63
C GLN A 236 13.06 -4.59 -20.13
N ASP A 237 13.89 -5.16 -19.26
CA ASP A 237 14.75 -6.31 -19.58
C ASP A 237 13.94 -7.54 -20.03
N PRO A 238 14.55 -8.47 -20.79
CA PRO A 238 13.98 -9.79 -21.04
C PRO A 238 13.63 -10.51 -19.74
N ALA A 239 12.54 -11.29 -19.74
CA ALA A 239 12.00 -11.95 -18.55
C ALA A 239 13.06 -12.69 -17.71
N ALA A 240 13.91 -13.52 -18.34
CA ALA A 240 14.97 -14.24 -17.65
C ALA A 240 15.94 -13.31 -16.88
N ARG A 241 16.38 -12.22 -17.50
CA ARG A 241 17.30 -11.26 -16.87
C ARG A 241 16.61 -10.42 -15.79
N ARG A 242 15.37 -9.99 -16.04
CA ARG A 242 14.52 -9.31 -15.07
C ARG A 242 14.33 -10.17 -13.82
N ASN A 243 13.92 -11.42 -13.98
CA ASN A 243 13.64 -12.35 -12.89
C ASN A 243 14.90 -12.68 -12.10
N ALA A 244 16.04 -12.91 -12.77
CA ALA A 244 17.32 -13.14 -12.10
C ALA A 244 17.71 -11.96 -11.20
N LYS A 245 17.57 -10.71 -11.69
CA LYS A 245 17.84 -9.50 -10.90
C LYS A 245 16.84 -9.31 -9.75
N LEU A 246 15.55 -9.52 -10.00
CA LEU A 246 14.51 -9.44 -8.96
C LEU A 246 14.72 -10.50 -7.86
N LEU A 247 15.10 -11.72 -8.23
CA LEU A 247 15.41 -12.79 -7.31
C LEU A 247 16.67 -12.48 -6.50
N ALA A 248 17.74 -12.02 -7.16
CA ALA A 248 18.97 -11.62 -6.49
C ALA A 248 18.71 -10.50 -5.48
N PHE A 249 17.99 -9.45 -5.88
CA PHE A 249 17.59 -8.37 -4.98
C PHE A 249 16.72 -8.86 -3.83
N GLY A 250 15.68 -9.65 -4.16
CA GLY A 250 14.74 -10.17 -3.18
C GLY A 250 15.42 -11.02 -2.11
N LEU A 251 16.27 -11.97 -2.53
CA LEU A 251 17.07 -12.80 -1.62
C LEU A 251 18.03 -11.95 -0.79
N THR A 252 18.74 -11.00 -1.41
CA THR A 252 19.68 -10.14 -0.69
C THR A 252 18.96 -9.30 0.36
N ALA A 253 17.81 -8.71 0.02
CA ALA A 253 17.02 -7.89 0.93
C ALA A 253 16.42 -8.72 2.08
N THR A 254 15.88 -9.91 1.79
CA THR A 254 15.35 -10.81 2.81
C THR A 254 16.44 -11.32 3.75
N VAL A 255 17.61 -11.72 3.23
CA VAL A 255 18.75 -12.12 4.06
C VAL A 255 19.27 -10.93 4.88
N SER A 256 19.36 -9.75 4.27
CA SER A 256 19.75 -8.52 4.98
C SER A 256 18.79 -8.20 6.13
N PHE A 257 17.48 -8.37 5.93
CA PHE A 257 16.51 -8.24 7.01
C PHE A 257 16.82 -9.20 8.16
N VAL A 258 16.97 -10.50 7.88
CA VAL A 258 17.21 -11.50 8.93
C VAL A 258 18.51 -11.21 9.69
N VAL A 259 19.59 -10.93 8.97
CA VAL A 259 20.91 -10.66 9.56
C VAL A 259 20.88 -9.38 10.40
N GLN A 260 20.36 -8.29 9.86
CA GLN A 260 20.32 -7.01 10.58
C GLN A 260 19.35 -7.06 11.77
N ARG A 261 18.22 -7.76 11.63
CA ARG A 261 17.28 -7.98 12.73
C ARG A 261 17.92 -8.80 13.85
N ALA A 262 18.66 -9.85 13.52
CA ALA A 262 19.39 -10.66 14.49
C ALA A 262 20.48 -9.87 15.22
N ILE A 263 21.21 -9.00 14.52
CA ILE A 263 22.24 -8.13 15.11
C ILE A 263 21.63 -7.05 16.01
N GLY A 264 20.49 -6.46 15.62
CA GLY A 264 19.74 -5.53 16.46
C GLY A 264 20.36 -4.13 16.63
N VAL A 265 21.25 -3.71 15.73
CA VAL A 265 22.00 -2.43 15.86
C VAL A 265 21.40 -1.28 15.06
N TYR A 266 20.92 -1.52 13.83
CA TYR A 266 20.47 -0.45 12.94
C TYR A 266 19.24 -0.84 12.12
N GLY A 267 18.43 0.17 11.77
CA GLY A 267 17.30 0.03 10.83
C GLY A 267 15.99 -0.39 11.48
N GLU A 268 15.96 -0.53 12.80
CA GLU A 268 14.75 -0.78 13.59
C GLU A 268 14.92 -0.17 14.99
N PRO A 269 14.08 0.80 15.39
CA PRO A 269 14.20 1.46 16.69
C PRO A 269 13.81 0.56 17.87
N ASN A 270 13.05 -0.51 17.64
CA ASN A 270 12.62 -1.43 18.70
C ASN A 270 13.38 -2.77 18.61
N PRO A 271 14.41 -3.01 19.47
CA PRO A 271 15.14 -4.27 19.50
C PRO A 271 14.21 -5.44 19.81
N TRP A 272 14.45 -6.59 19.18
CA TRP A 272 13.70 -7.80 19.50
C TRP A 272 14.17 -8.42 20.83
N GLN A 273 13.29 -9.18 21.47
CA GLN A 273 13.49 -9.85 22.74
C GLN A 273 13.07 -11.32 22.65
N VAL A 274 13.75 -12.17 23.42
CA VAL A 274 13.33 -13.56 23.62
C VAL A 274 12.09 -13.56 24.52
N GLN A 275 11.03 -14.23 24.06
CA GLN A 275 9.76 -14.36 24.77
C GLN A 275 9.64 -15.75 25.41
N ASP A 276 8.64 -15.94 26.27
CA ASP A 276 8.37 -17.21 26.96
C ASP A 276 8.14 -18.41 26.02
N THR A 277 7.73 -18.15 24.77
CA THR A 277 7.50 -19.17 23.76
C THR A 277 8.31 -18.90 22.50
N ALA A 278 8.64 -19.96 21.76
CA ALA A 278 9.29 -19.84 20.46
C ALA A 278 8.45 -19.04 19.45
N VAL A 279 7.11 -19.21 19.49
CA VAL A 279 6.18 -18.45 18.65
C VAL A 279 6.16 -16.97 19.05
N GLY A 280 6.13 -16.66 20.35
CA GLY A 280 6.24 -15.29 20.83
C GLY A 280 7.54 -14.61 20.38
N THR A 281 8.66 -15.34 20.47
CA THR A 281 9.97 -14.84 20.02
C THR A 281 9.99 -14.61 18.51
N LEU A 282 9.39 -15.50 17.72
CA LEU A 282 9.25 -15.32 16.27
C LEU A 282 8.38 -14.10 15.94
N ILE A 283 7.26 -13.92 16.64
CA ILE A 283 6.37 -12.76 16.48
C ILE A 283 7.14 -11.47 16.76
N ASP A 284 7.85 -11.41 17.88
CA ASP A 284 8.64 -10.23 18.27
C ASP A 284 9.78 -9.94 17.28
N PHE A 285 10.44 -10.99 16.78
CA PHE A 285 11.44 -10.87 15.71
C PHE A 285 10.85 -10.27 14.43
N LEU A 286 9.63 -10.65 14.05
CA LEU A 286 8.92 -10.15 12.86
C LEU A 286 8.19 -8.81 13.09
N ASN A 287 8.01 -8.39 14.35
CA ASN A 287 7.33 -7.16 14.72
C ASN A 287 8.28 -5.96 14.58
N VAL A 288 8.36 -5.42 13.37
CA VAL A 288 9.19 -4.26 13.03
C VAL A 288 8.35 -3.01 12.80
N THR A 289 8.95 -1.84 13.04
CA THR A 289 8.27 -0.55 13.04
C THR A 289 7.76 -0.19 11.65
N LYS A 290 6.44 -0.09 11.53
CA LYS A 290 5.72 0.24 10.28
C LYS A 290 5.63 1.75 10.01
N TYR A 291 5.63 2.58 11.06
CA TYR A 291 5.41 4.03 10.92
C TYR A 291 6.33 4.84 11.87
N PRO A 292 7.30 5.60 11.32
CA PRO A 292 7.78 5.56 9.94
C PRO A 292 8.22 4.14 9.53
N PRO A 293 8.07 3.70 8.27
CA PRO A 293 8.47 2.35 7.89
C PRO A 293 9.98 2.24 8.02
N SER A 294 10.45 1.43 8.97
CA SER A 294 11.87 1.23 9.24
C SER A 294 12.57 0.55 8.06
N LEU A 295 13.89 0.66 7.97
CA LEU A 295 14.66 -0.08 6.98
C LEU A 295 14.35 -1.59 7.05
N LEU A 296 14.27 -2.17 8.26
CA LEU A 296 13.96 -3.59 8.42
C LEU A 296 12.55 -3.94 7.96
N PHE A 297 11.56 -3.07 8.23
CA PHE A 297 10.20 -3.21 7.68
C PHE A 297 10.21 -3.21 6.15
N LEU A 298 10.96 -2.31 5.52
CA LEU A 298 11.05 -2.23 4.06
C LEU A 298 11.80 -3.42 3.44
N LEU A 299 12.85 -3.93 4.09
CA LEU A 299 13.55 -5.14 3.63
C LEU A 299 12.68 -6.39 3.76
N MET A 300 11.98 -6.54 4.90
CA MET A 300 11.06 -7.66 5.16
C MET A 300 9.91 -7.71 4.16
N THR A 301 9.50 -6.56 3.61
CA THR A 301 8.35 -6.47 2.70
C THR A 301 8.77 -6.46 1.22
N LEU A 302 9.68 -5.56 0.81
CA LEU A 302 10.11 -5.43 -0.59
C LEU A 302 10.97 -6.61 -1.06
N GLY A 303 11.70 -7.27 -0.15
CA GLY A 303 12.51 -8.45 -0.47
C GLY A 303 11.66 -9.60 -1.00
N PRO A 304 10.76 -10.19 -0.18
CA PRO A 304 9.89 -11.28 -0.62
C PRO A 304 8.94 -10.86 -1.75
N ALA A 305 8.45 -9.62 -1.77
CA ALA A 305 7.63 -9.12 -2.88
C ALA A 305 8.39 -9.15 -4.23
N SER A 306 9.70 -8.88 -4.22
CA SER A 306 10.54 -8.97 -5.42
C SER A 306 10.75 -10.42 -5.87
N ILE A 307 10.90 -11.36 -4.91
CA ILE A 307 10.94 -12.81 -5.20
C ILE A 307 9.62 -13.25 -5.85
N LEU A 308 8.48 -12.90 -5.25
CA LEU A 308 7.15 -13.20 -5.80
C LEU A 308 6.98 -12.61 -7.20
N CYS A 309 7.47 -11.39 -7.44
CA CYS A 309 7.45 -10.77 -8.76
C CYS A 309 8.31 -11.54 -9.78
N ALA A 310 9.48 -12.04 -9.37
CA ALA A 310 10.35 -12.86 -10.21
C ALA A 310 9.71 -14.22 -10.58
N CYS A 311 8.94 -14.79 -9.65
CA CYS A 311 8.27 -16.08 -9.81
C CYS A 311 6.88 -16.00 -10.46
N ALA A 312 6.36 -14.79 -10.70
CA ALA A 312 5.01 -14.55 -11.25
C ALA A 312 4.75 -15.34 -12.55
N ASP A 313 5.80 -15.51 -13.34
CA ASP A 313 5.81 -16.20 -14.63
C ASP A 313 5.47 -17.70 -14.54
N GLY A 314 5.72 -18.33 -13.38
CA GLY A 314 5.42 -19.74 -13.12
C GLY A 314 4.09 -19.98 -12.42
N VAL A 315 3.33 -18.92 -12.09
CA VAL A 315 2.05 -19.04 -11.38
C VAL A 315 0.95 -19.44 -12.36
N PRO A 316 0.10 -20.44 -12.06
CA PRO A 316 -0.99 -20.85 -12.93
C PRO A 316 -1.97 -19.72 -13.28
N ASP A 317 -2.46 -19.73 -14.52
CA ASP A 317 -3.41 -18.71 -15.02
C ASP A 317 -4.69 -18.58 -14.20
N ALA A 318 -5.14 -19.67 -13.56
CA ALA A 318 -6.29 -19.66 -12.66
C ALA A 318 -6.12 -18.71 -11.48
N ILE A 319 -4.87 -18.45 -11.05
CA ILE A 319 -4.53 -17.54 -9.96
C ILE A 319 -4.15 -16.16 -10.53
N THR A 320 -3.33 -16.09 -11.57
CA THR A 320 -2.84 -14.80 -12.10
C THR A 320 -3.95 -13.96 -12.73
N ARG A 321 -4.92 -14.59 -13.39
CA ARG A 321 -6.02 -13.92 -14.10
C ARG A 321 -6.93 -13.10 -13.17
N PRO A 322 -7.52 -13.65 -12.09
CA PRO A 322 -8.33 -12.85 -11.18
C PRO A 322 -7.52 -11.74 -10.49
N LEU A 323 -6.27 -12.00 -10.09
CA LEU A 323 -5.40 -10.99 -9.48
C LEU A 323 -5.12 -9.83 -10.45
N THR A 324 -4.84 -10.14 -11.72
CA THR A 324 -4.62 -9.11 -12.75
C THR A 324 -5.85 -8.21 -12.95
N VAL A 325 -7.08 -8.74 -12.77
CA VAL A 325 -8.31 -7.93 -12.83
C VAL A 325 -8.31 -6.88 -11.72
N PHE A 326 -8.04 -7.28 -10.48
CA PHE A 326 -7.91 -6.35 -9.35
C PHE A 326 -6.76 -5.35 -9.58
N GLY A 327 -5.61 -5.84 -10.05
CA GLY A 327 -4.42 -5.03 -10.30
C GLY A 327 -4.57 -3.94 -11.37
N ARG A 328 -5.51 -4.11 -12.30
CA ARG A 328 -5.84 -3.10 -13.33
C ARG A 328 -6.81 -2.03 -12.85
N ALA A 329 -7.57 -2.31 -11.80
CA ALA A 329 -8.54 -1.40 -11.19
C ALA A 329 -8.31 -1.16 -9.68
N PRO A 330 -7.05 -0.97 -9.21
CA PRO A 330 -6.72 -0.98 -7.79
C PRO A 330 -7.32 0.20 -7.05
N PHE A 331 -7.36 1.38 -7.68
CA PHE A 331 -7.93 2.60 -7.09
C PHE A 331 -9.45 2.50 -6.96
N ALA A 332 -10.13 1.99 -8.00
CA ALA A 332 -11.57 1.77 -7.95
C ALA A 332 -11.95 0.75 -6.86
N PHE A 333 -11.18 -0.33 -6.73
CA PHE A 333 -11.33 -1.26 -5.62
C PHE A 333 -11.09 -0.57 -4.29
N TYR A 334 -10.01 0.20 -4.16
CA TYR A 334 -9.65 0.88 -2.91
C TYR A 334 -10.75 1.82 -2.41
N VAL A 335 -11.34 2.63 -3.29
CA VAL A 335 -12.44 3.50 -2.86
C VAL A 335 -13.69 2.66 -2.54
N ALA A 336 -14.10 1.77 -3.44
CA ALA A 336 -15.35 1.02 -3.28
C ALA A 336 -15.35 0.08 -2.06
N HIS A 337 -14.23 -0.57 -1.75
CA HIS A 337 -14.18 -1.51 -0.63
C HIS A 337 -14.33 -0.83 0.73
N LEU A 338 -13.79 0.38 0.93
CA LEU A 338 -13.97 1.10 2.21
C LEU A 338 -15.44 1.40 2.46
N TYR A 339 -16.14 1.97 1.47
CA TYR A 339 -17.58 2.22 1.58
C TYR A 339 -18.39 0.94 1.77
N LEU A 340 -18.06 -0.12 1.02
CA LEU A 340 -18.76 -1.39 1.14
C LEU A 340 -18.57 -2.02 2.53
N ILE A 341 -17.32 -2.08 3.02
CA ILE A 341 -17.01 -2.65 4.33
C ILE A 341 -17.72 -1.88 5.43
N HIS A 342 -17.64 -0.55 5.42
CA HIS A 342 -18.29 0.27 6.43
C HIS A 342 -19.83 0.14 6.36
N ALA A 343 -20.42 0.15 5.16
CA ALA A 343 -21.86 -0.09 5.01
C ALA A 343 -22.30 -1.47 5.54
N LEU A 344 -21.51 -2.51 5.28
CA LEU A 344 -21.76 -3.84 5.85
C LEU A 344 -21.61 -3.84 7.38
N ALA A 345 -20.67 -3.06 7.92
CA ALA A 345 -20.43 -2.95 9.35
C ALA A 345 -21.61 -2.29 10.07
N VAL A 346 -22.15 -1.21 9.50
CA VAL A 346 -23.39 -0.54 9.94
C VAL A 346 -24.56 -1.52 9.90
N ALA A 347 -24.77 -2.19 8.76
CA ALA A 347 -25.87 -3.15 8.60
C ALA A 347 -25.77 -4.31 9.61
N PHE A 348 -24.58 -4.86 9.80
CA PHE A 348 -24.32 -5.88 10.81
C PHE A 348 -24.62 -5.35 12.22
N GLY A 349 -24.19 -4.13 12.55
CA GLY A 349 -24.49 -3.48 13.83
C GLY A 349 -25.98 -3.35 14.11
N VAL A 350 -26.74 -2.87 13.13
CA VAL A 350 -28.20 -2.74 13.24
C VAL A 350 -28.89 -4.09 13.42
N ILE A 351 -28.46 -5.13 12.70
CA ILE A 351 -28.97 -6.50 12.88
C ILE A 351 -28.68 -7.03 14.29
N ARG A 352 -27.58 -6.60 14.91
CA ARG A 352 -27.19 -6.95 16.27
C ARG A 352 -27.90 -6.10 17.35
N GLY A 353 -28.74 -5.15 16.95
CA GLY A 353 -29.54 -4.31 17.84
C GLY A 353 -28.87 -2.99 18.26
N PHE A 354 -27.76 -2.61 17.63
CA PHE A 354 -27.13 -1.31 17.84
C PHE A 354 -27.81 -0.22 16.99
N ASP A 355 -27.77 1.03 17.46
CA ASP A 355 -28.22 2.16 16.66
C ASP A 355 -27.24 2.43 15.50
N ALA A 356 -27.77 2.78 14.32
CA ALA A 356 -26.95 3.01 13.13
C ALA A 356 -25.96 4.18 13.30
N THR A 357 -26.33 5.21 14.07
CA THR A 357 -25.48 6.39 14.30
C THR A 357 -24.23 6.07 15.12
N ALA A 358 -24.24 4.99 15.91
CA ALA A 358 -23.08 4.51 16.67
C ALA A 358 -21.91 4.08 15.78
N PHE A 359 -22.16 3.90 14.47
CA PHE A 359 -21.15 3.52 13.48
C PHE A 359 -20.70 4.70 12.62
N PHE A 360 -21.25 5.90 12.80
CA PHE A 360 -20.79 7.11 12.08
C PHE A 360 -19.55 7.70 12.77
N THR A 361 -18.52 6.87 12.87
CA THR A 361 -17.23 7.17 13.47
C THR A 361 -16.20 6.17 12.93
N TYR A 362 -14.96 6.21 13.42
CA TYR A 362 -13.95 5.22 13.05
C TYR A 362 -14.21 3.87 13.72
N GLY A 363 -13.83 2.76 13.07
CA GLY A 363 -14.06 1.40 13.58
C GLY A 363 -13.55 1.14 15.00
N PHE A 364 -12.46 1.79 15.42
CA PHE A 364 -11.92 1.69 16.78
C PHE A 364 -12.76 2.43 17.85
N PHE A 365 -13.77 3.20 17.45
CA PHE A 365 -14.76 3.85 18.33
C PHE A 365 -16.13 3.16 18.30
N PHE A 366 -16.25 2.02 17.63
CA PHE A 366 -17.51 1.26 17.58
C PHE A 366 -17.92 0.76 18.98
N PRO A 367 -19.23 0.56 19.22
CA PRO A 367 -19.75 0.30 20.55
C PRO A 367 -19.22 -1.01 21.15
N PRO A 368 -18.97 -1.06 22.48
CA PRO A 368 -18.59 -2.31 23.16
C PRO A 368 -19.59 -3.45 22.91
N GLY A 369 -19.09 -4.67 22.77
CA GLY A 369 -19.90 -5.86 22.46
C GLY A 369 -20.22 -6.03 20.96
N TYR A 370 -19.84 -5.08 20.11
CA TYR A 370 -19.86 -5.23 18.66
C TYR A 370 -18.67 -6.05 18.13
N GLY A 371 -18.85 -6.66 16.96
CA GLY A 371 -17.82 -7.36 16.21
C GLY A 371 -17.99 -8.88 16.20
N ILE A 372 -17.15 -9.53 15.42
CA ILE A 372 -17.07 -10.98 15.21
C ILE A 372 -15.61 -11.45 15.31
N GLY A 373 -15.42 -12.72 15.63
CA GLY A 373 -14.08 -13.32 15.65
C GLY A 373 -13.44 -13.38 14.25
N LEU A 374 -12.14 -13.72 14.23
CA LEU A 374 -11.32 -13.72 13.01
C LEU A 374 -11.90 -14.54 11.85
N ALA A 375 -12.54 -15.69 12.14
CA ALA A 375 -13.21 -16.49 11.12
C ALA A 375 -14.34 -15.70 10.42
N GLY A 376 -15.14 -14.95 11.19
CA GLY A 376 -16.16 -14.06 10.65
C GLY A 376 -15.56 -12.92 9.82
N THR A 377 -14.45 -12.33 10.28
CA THR A 377 -13.68 -11.34 9.51
C THR A 377 -13.29 -11.88 8.13
N TYR A 378 -12.79 -13.12 8.04
CA TYR A 378 -12.44 -13.72 6.75
C TYR A 378 -13.64 -14.02 5.86
N LEU A 379 -14.79 -14.41 6.42
CA LEU A 379 -16.02 -14.58 5.65
C LEU A 379 -16.49 -13.26 5.03
N VAL A 380 -16.49 -12.17 5.81
CA VAL A 380 -16.84 -10.84 5.31
C VAL A 380 -15.83 -10.37 4.26
N TRP A 381 -14.54 -10.62 4.46
CA TRP A 381 -13.52 -10.34 3.45
C TRP A 381 -13.78 -11.08 2.13
N GLY A 382 -14.03 -12.39 2.18
CA GLY A 382 -14.36 -13.18 0.99
C GLY A 382 -15.59 -12.65 0.26
N LEU A 383 -16.62 -12.24 1.02
CA LEU A 383 -17.81 -11.59 0.48
C LEU A 383 -17.50 -10.26 -0.22
N VAL A 384 -16.69 -9.38 0.40
CA VAL A 384 -16.26 -8.10 -0.18
C VAL A 384 -15.49 -8.31 -1.48
N ILE A 385 -14.56 -9.27 -1.51
CA ILE A 385 -13.81 -9.62 -2.72
C ILE A 385 -14.77 -10.11 -3.83
N ALA A 386 -15.72 -10.97 -3.50
CA ALA A 386 -16.69 -11.50 -4.46
C ALA A 386 -17.60 -10.40 -5.04
N ILE A 387 -18.10 -9.49 -4.20
CA ILE A 387 -18.96 -8.38 -4.63
C ILE A 387 -18.21 -7.39 -5.54
N LEU A 388 -16.94 -7.09 -5.23
CA LEU A 388 -16.18 -6.08 -5.96
C LEU A 388 -15.47 -6.61 -7.21
N TYR A 389 -15.30 -7.92 -7.34
CA TYR A 389 -14.74 -8.52 -8.55
C TYR A 389 -15.42 -8.09 -9.86
N PRO A 390 -16.77 -8.13 -10.01
CA PRO A 390 -17.44 -7.67 -11.23
C PRO A 390 -17.21 -6.17 -11.51
N LEU A 391 -17.15 -5.33 -10.47
CA LEU A 391 -16.84 -3.91 -10.61
C LEU A 391 -15.43 -3.72 -11.16
N CYS A 392 -14.42 -4.38 -10.57
CA CYS A 392 -13.04 -4.32 -11.04
C CYS A 392 -12.90 -4.82 -12.48
N ARG A 393 -13.61 -5.90 -12.83
CA ARG A 393 -13.65 -6.42 -14.20
C ARG A 393 -14.23 -5.41 -15.19
N TRP A 394 -15.31 -4.73 -14.81
CA TRP A 394 -15.92 -3.69 -15.63
C TRP A 394 -14.98 -2.49 -15.80
N VAL A 395 -14.39 -1.97 -14.71
CA VAL A 395 -13.43 -0.86 -14.77
C VAL A 395 -12.23 -1.21 -15.65
N ALA A 396 -11.68 -2.41 -15.50
CA ALA A 396 -10.57 -2.88 -16.32
C ALA A 396 -10.94 -2.92 -17.82
N ALA A 397 -12.15 -3.40 -18.16
CA ALA A 397 -12.65 -3.43 -19.54
C ALA A 397 -12.91 -2.02 -20.11
N VAL A 398 -13.37 -1.08 -19.28
CA VAL A 398 -13.54 0.32 -19.68
C VAL A 398 -12.18 0.95 -19.98
N LYS A 399 -11.20 0.80 -19.08
CA LYS A 399 -9.83 1.32 -19.26
C LYS A 399 -9.10 0.73 -20.46
N SER A 400 -9.46 -0.48 -20.90
CA SER A 400 -8.88 -1.07 -22.12
C SER A 400 -9.49 -0.54 -23.41
N ARG A 401 -10.76 -0.10 -23.38
CA ARG A 401 -11.51 0.35 -24.57
C ARG A 401 -11.47 1.87 -24.76
N ARG A 402 -11.32 2.63 -23.68
CA ARG A 402 -11.44 4.08 -23.67
C ARG A 402 -10.15 4.76 -23.24
N ARG A 403 -9.94 6.00 -23.72
CA ARG A 403 -8.77 6.84 -23.42
C ARG A 403 -9.12 8.22 -22.85
N ASP A 404 -10.30 8.35 -22.24
CA ASP A 404 -10.71 9.61 -21.63
C ASP A 404 -9.72 10.07 -20.55
N TRP A 405 -9.54 11.38 -20.43
CA TRP A 405 -8.54 11.97 -19.54
C TRP A 405 -8.72 11.54 -18.07
N TRP A 406 -9.97 11.42 -17.59
CA TRP A 406 -10.29 11.05 -16.20
C TRP A 406 -9.97 9.59 -15.86
N LEU A 407 -9.92 8.68 -16.86
CA LEU A 407 -9.54 7.28 -16.63
C LEU A 407 -8.07 7.16 -16.20
N SER A 408 -7.25 8.16 -16.51
CA SER A 408 -5.87 8.27 -16.04
C SER A 408 -5.77 8.82 -14.61
N TYR A 409 -6.89 9.04 -13.92
CA TYR A 409 -6.97 9.42 -12.51
C TYR A 409 -7.67 8.35 -11.65
N LEU A 410 -8.31 7.37 -12.31
CA LEU A 410 -8.74 6.08 -11.74
C LEU A 410 -7.68 4.99 -11.94
#